data_AF-A0A6P3VMF3-F1
#
_entry.id   AF-A0A6P3VMF3-F1
#
_cell.length_a   1.000
_cell.length_b   1.000
_cell.length_c   1.000
_cell.angle_alpha   90.00
_cell.angle_beta   90.00
_cell.angle_gamma   90.00
#
_symmetry.space_group_name_H-M   'P 1'
#
loop_
_entity.id
_entity.type
_entity.pdbx_description
1 polymer ?
#
loop_
_entity_poly.entity_id
_entity_poly.type
_entity_poly.pdbx_seq_one_letter_code
_entity_poly.pdbx_strand_id
1 'polypeptide(L)'
;MASVDVEDFIEQNRQLADQVETFRSISESEKHWKSRREFIFRNINDYEDPHLDHLLALSMVWANNVFLGCRYSPDLLDKVRGMAEGIVVEDAPVFKTRDEIMQQQRK
;
A
#
# COMPACT_ATOMS: atom_id res chain seq x y z
N MET A 1 4.41 8.74 36.54
CA MET A 1 4.15 7.40 35.96
C MET A 1 3.57 7.51 34.55
N ALA A 2 2.63 8.43 34.26
CA ALA A 2 2.08 8.60 32.90
C ALA A 2 3.05 9.18 31.84
N SER A 3 4.10 9.91 32.24
CA SER A 3 5.06 10.51 31.29
C SER A 3 6.01 9.50 30.66
N VAL A 4 6.34 8.41 31.36
CA VAL A 4 7.22 7.34 30.87
C VAL A 4 6.53 6.56 29.74
N ASP A 5 5.24 6.29 29.91
CA ASP A 5 4.39 5.59 28.93
C ASP A 5 4.30 6.33 27.58
N VAL A 6 4.23 7.67 27.61
CA VAL A 6 4.14 8.48 26.39
C VAL A 6 5.49 8.55 25.66
N GLU A 7 6.59 8.69 26.40
CA GLU A 7 7.94 8.72 25.83
C GLU A 7 8.26 7.40 25.12
N ASP A 8 7.96 6.27 25.78
CA ASP A 8 8.14 4.93 25.25
C ASP A 8 7.33 4.70 23.96
N PHE A 9 6.07 5.15 23.93
CA PHE A 9 5.23 5.04 22.74
C PHE A 9 5.76 5.87 21.57
N ILE A 10 6.28 7.08 21.83
CA ILE A 10 6.89 7.92 20.80
C ILE A 10 8.17 7.27 20.26
N GLU A 11 8.97 6.64 21.12
CA GLU A 11 10.18 5.94 20.71
C GLU A 11 9.85 4.72 19.83
N GLN A 12 8.88 3.89 20.23
CA GLN A 12 8.42 2.74 19.44
C GLN A 12 7.91 3.16 18.06
N ASN A 13 7.10 4.22 17.99
CA ASN A 13 6.60 4.74 16.71
C ASN A 13 7.73 5.26 15.80
N ARG A 14 8.78 5.85 16.38
CA ARG A 14 9.97 6.26 15.61
C ARG A 14 10.73 5.07 15.06
N GLN A 15 10.97 4.05 15.89
CA GLN A 15 11.64 2.82 15.47
C GLN A 15 10.87 2.10 14.36
N LEU A 16 9.54 2.01 14.50
CA LEU A 16 8.67 1.46 13.47
C LEU A 16 8.75 2.27 12.18
N ALA A 17 8.77 3.60 12.28
CA ALA A 17 8.88 4.46 11.11
C ALA A 17 10.20 4.26 10.36
N ASP A 18 11.32 4.20 11.09
CA ASP A 18 12.64 3.93 10.52
C ASP A 18 12.70 2.55 9.88
N GLN A 19 12.10 1.53 10.51
CA GLN A 19 11.99 0.18 9.95
C GLN A 19 11.20 0.19 8.63
N VAL A 20 10.05 0.87 8.59
CA VAL A 20 9.21 0.92 7.38
C VAL A 20 9.95 1.58 6.21
N GLU A 21 10.76 2.61 6.46
CA GLU A 21 11.59 3.23 5.40
C GLU A 21 12.56 2.24 4.74
N THR A 22 13.01 1.20 5.45
CA THR A 22 13.88 0.17 4.86
C THR A 22 13.18 -0.68 3.79
N PHE A 23 11.85 -0.70 3.75
CA PHE A 23 11.08 -1.48 2.78
C PHE A 23 10.96 -0.82 1.42
N ARG A 24 11.38 0.44 1.26
CA ARG A 24 11.32 1.17 0.00
C ARG A 24 12.22 0.50 -1.05
N SER A 25 11.70 0.30 -2.26
CA SER A 25 12.52 -0.21 -3.37
C SER A 25 13.29 0.92 -4.06
N ILE A 26 14.49 0.61 -4.58
CA ILE A 26 15.37 1.58 -5.26
C ILE A 26 14.70 2.20 -6.49
N SER A 27 13.87 1.44 -7.21
CA SER A 27 13.18 1.90 -8.42
C SER A 27 11.80 2.50 -8.13
N GLU A 28 11.46 2.71 -6.85
CA GLU A 28 10.15 3.20 -6.45
C GLU A 28 10.09 4.72 -6.46
N SER A 29 9.19 5.26 -7.30
CA SER A 29 8.92 6.71 -7.33
C SER A 29 8.39 7.20 -5.98
N GLU A 30 8.57 8.48 -5.68
CA GLU A 30 8.07 9.07 -4.44
C GLU A 30 6.54 8.95 -4.30
N LYS A 31 5.81 9.07 -5.42
CA LYS A 31 4.35 8.91 -5.44
C LYS A 31 3.92 7.49 -5.09
N HIS A 32 4.63 6.49 -5.62
CA HIS A 32 4.39 5.08 -5.27
C HIS A 32 4.72 4.84 -3.79
N TRP A 33 5.92 5.26 -3.37
CA TRP A 33 6.40 4.98 -2.02
C TRP A 33 5.49 5.62 -0.97
N LYS A 34 5.12 6.89 -1.12
CA LYS A 34 4.21 7.58 -0.17
C LYS A 34 2.93 6.78 0.07
N SER A 35 2.32 6.28 -1.01
CA SER A 35 1.05 5.56 -0.93
C SER A 35 1.25 4.13 -0.39
N ARG A 36 2.31 3.44 -0.80
CA ARG A 36 2.62 2.09 -0.33
C ARG A 36 3.05 2.08 1.15
N ARG A 37 3.78 3.10 1.58
CA ARG A 37 4.15 3.34 2.97
C ARG A 37 2.91 3.48 3.85
N GLU A 38 1.93 4.28 3.42
CA GLU A 38 0.65 4.42 4.13
C GLU A 38 -0.10 3.07 4.22
N PHE A 39 -0.09 2.31 3.13
CA PHE A 39 -0.65 0.96 3.11
C PHE A 39 0.01 0.05 4.14
N ILE A 40 1.35 0.10 4.26
CA ILE A 40 2.09 -0.69 5.24
C ILE A 40 1.71 -0.27 6.66
N PHE A 41 1.78 1.02 7.01
CA PHE A 41 1.45 1.48 8.38
C PHE A 41 0.04 1.12 8.81
N ARG A 42 -0.92 1.19 7.89
CA ARG A 42 -2.31 0.85 8.20
C ARG A 42 -2.48 -0.62 8.60
N ASN A 43 -1.67 -1.52 8.03
CA ASN A 43 -1.85 -2.95 8.15
C ASN A 43 -0.76 -3.63 9.00
N ILE A 44 0.36 -2.94 9.34
CA ILE A 44 1.53 -3.57 9.96
C ILE A 44 1.24 -4.22 11.32
N ASN A 45 0.28 -3.70 12.08
CA ASN A 45 -0.12 -4.27 13.36
C ASN A 45 -0.86 -5.62 13.23
N ASP A 46 -1.40 -5.94 12.05
CA ASP A 46 -2.06 -7.21 11.77
C ASP A 46 -1.10 -8.29 11.23
N TYR A 47 0.16 -7.92 10.99
CA TYR A 47 1.18 -8.79 10.39
C TYR A 47 2.47 -8.76 11.21
N GLU A 48 2.60 -9.73 12.12
CA GLU A 48 3.85 -9.99 12.84
C GLU A 48 4.75 -10.93 12.03
N ASP A 49 6.04 -10.99 12.35
CA ASP A 49 6.93 -12.02 11.82
C ASP A 49 6.37 -13.43 12.11
N PRO A 50 6.39 -14.35 11.12
CA PRO A 50 7.08 -14.29 9.83
C PRO A 50 6.22 -13.76 8.67
N HIS A 51 5.05 -13.19 8.95
CA HIS A 51 4.07 -12.80 7.93
C HIS A 51 4.29 -11.40 7.36
N LEU A 52 5.31 -10.68 7.81
CA LEU A 52 5.65 -9.35 7.32
C LEU A 52 5.92 -9.34 5.81
N ASP A 53 6.64 -10.34 5.29
CA ASP A 53 6.87 -10.50 3.85
C ASP A 53 5.57 -10.61 3.04
N HIS A 54 4.54 -11.22 3.62
CA HIS A 54 3.22 -11.32 2.99
C HIS A 54 2.58 -9.92 2.89
N LEU A 55 2.66 -9.10 3.93
CA LEU A 55 2.20 -7.72 3.90
C LEU A 55 2.95 -6.90 2.83
N LEU A 56 4.28 -7.04 2.78
CA LEU A 56 5.09 -6.33 1.78
C LEU A 56 4.69 -6.72 0.36
N ALA A 57 4.43 -8.01 0.10
CA ALA A 57 3.95 -8.47 -1.19
C ALA A 57 2.56 -7.90 -1.54
N LEU A 58 1.62 -7.89 -0.59
CA LEU A 58 0.28 -7.28 -0.79
C LEU A 58 0.38 -5.77 -1.05
N SER A 59 1.28 -5.07 -0.35
CA SER A 59 1.53 -3.64 -0.56
C SER A 59 2.00 -3.35 -1.99
N MET A 60 2.85 -4.24 -2.55
CA MET A 60 3.32 -4.14 -3.93
C MET A 60 2.22 -4.48 -4.94
N VAL A 61 1.41 -5.51 -4.69
CA VAL A 61 0.26 -5.86 -5.54
C VAL A 61 -0.70 -4.68 -5.66
N TRP A 62 -1.02 -4.04 -4.53
CA TRP A 62 -1.86 -2.86 -4.50
C TRP A 62 -1.25 -1.70 -5.27
N ALA A 63 0.01 -1.32 -4.96
CA ALA A 63 0.69 -0.22 -5.63
C ALA A 63 0.83 -0.45 -7.15
N ASN A 64 1.20 -1.66 -7.57
CA ASN A 64 1.33 -2.01 -8.98
C ASN A 64 -0.04 -1.97 -9.70
N ASN A 65 -1.11 -2.38 -9.04
CA ASN A 65 -2.45 -2.25 -9.60
C ASN A 65 -2.85 -0.78 -9.80
N VAL A 66 -2.66 0.04 -8.76
CA VAL A 66 -3.07 1.45 -8.74
C VAL A 66 -2.24 2.30 -9.70
N PHE A 67 -0.91 2.12 -9.72
CA PHE A 67 -0.02 3.03 -10.43
C PHE A 67 0.55 2.49 -11.75
N LEU A 68 0.61 1.18 -11.92
CA LEU A 68 1.13 0.54 -13.14
C LEU A 68 0.03 -0.17 -13.95
N GLY A 69 -1.18 -0.27 -13.40
CA GLY A 69 -2.29 -0.93 -14.06
C GLY A 69 -2.16 -2.45 -14.12
N CYS A 70 -1.26 -3.04 -13.32
CA CYS A 70 -1.13 -4.50 -13.24
C CYS A 70 -2.46 -5.14 -12.85
N ARG A 71 -2.75 -6.30 -13.43
CA ARG A 71 -3.99 -7.06 -13.20
C ARG A 71 -3.67 -8.36 -12.48
N TYR A 72 -4.50 -8.69 -11.51
CA TYR A 72 -4.42 -9.90 -10.69
C TYR A 72 -5.80 -10.55 -10.60
N SER A 73 -5.93 -11.65 -9.87
CA SER A 73 -7.25 -12.26 -9.65
C SER A 73 -8.20 -11.28 -8.94
N PRO A 74 -9.51 -11.30 -9.26
CA PRO A 74 -10.50 -10.44 -8.61
C PRO A 74 -10.44 -10.54 -7.08
N ASP A 75 -10.37 -11.76 -6.54
CA ASP A 75 -10.32 -12.00 -5.09
C ASP A 75 -9.12 -11.32 -4.42
N LEU A 76 -7.95 -11.34 -5.07
CA LEU A 76 -6.75 -10.68 -4.55
C LEU A 76 -6.89 -9.16 -4.60
N LEU A 77 -7.45 -8.63 -5.69
CA LEU A 77 -7.68 -7.19 -5.86
C LEU A 77 -8.70 -6.65 -4.85
N ASP A 78 -9.77 -7.39 -4.59
CA ASP A 78 -10.78 -6.99 -3.61
C ASP A 78 -10.20 -7.02 -2.19
N LYS A 79 -9.36 -8.02 -1.86
CA LYS A 79 -8.62 -8.06 -0.59
C LYS A 79 -7.75 -6.83 -0.42
N VAL A 80 -6.85 -6.54 -1.38
CA VAL A 80 -5.92 -5.41 -1.22
C VAL A 80 -6.64 -4.05 -1.29
N ARG A 81 -7.78 -3.95 -1.97
CA ARG A 81 -8.62 -2.74 -1.95
C ARG A 81 -9.23 -2.51 -0.57
N GLY A 82 -9.71 -3.56 0.09
CA GLY A 82 -10.20 -3.48 1.47
C GLY A 82 -9.09 -3.04 2.44
N MET A 83 -7.90 -3.62 2.30
CA MET A 83 -6.72 -3.23 3.11
C MET A 83 -6.29 -1.77 2.90
N ALA A 84 -6.55 -1.20 1.72
CA ALA A 84 -6.24 0.17 1.36
C ALA A 84 -7.37 1.17 1.62
N GLU A 85 -8.48 0.76 2.24
CA GLU A 85 -9.61 1.64 2.47
C GLU A 85 -9.18 2.94 3.19
N GLY A 86 -9.63 4.10 2.71
CA GLY A 86 -9.25 5.39 3.29
C GLY A 86 -7.87 5.94 2.87
N ILE A 87 -7.06 5.18 2.12
CA ILE A 87 -5.84 5.72 1.50
C ILE A 87 -6.22 6.53 0.27
N VAL A 88 -5.91 7.83 0.28
CA VAL A 88 -6.19 8.73 -0.84
C VAL A 88 -4.98 8.79 -1.76
N VAL A 89 -5.16 8.34 -3.01
CA VAL A 89 -4.14 8.45 -4.06
C VAL A 89 -4.49 9.60 -4.99
N GLU A 90 -3.74 10.69 -4.91
CA GLU A 90 -3.87 11.84 -5.80
C GLU A 90 -3.39 11.50 -7.22
N ASP A 91 -4.12 11.99 -8.23
CA ASP A 91 -3.80 11.81 -9.65
C ASP A 91 -3.57 10.35 -10.08
N ALA A 92 -4.36 9.42 -9.53
CA ALA A 92 -4.26 8.01 -9.89
C ALA A 92 -4.47 7.81 -11.40
N PRO A 93 -3.57 7.10 -12.10
CA PRO A 93 -3.68 6.87 -13.53
C PRO A 93 -4.90 5.99 -13.87
N VAL A 94 -5.58 6.33 -14.97
CA VAL A 94 -6.74 5.56 -15.47
C VAL A 94 -6.29 4.59 -16.55
N PHE A 95 -6.29 3.29 -16.23
CA PHE A 95 -5.95 2.23 -17.18
C PHE A 95 -7.19 1.62 -17.81
N LYS A 96 -7.38 1.86 -19.11
CA LYS A 96 -8.42 1.22 -19.90
C LYS A 96 -7.82 0.16 -20.81
N THR A 97 -8.48 -1.00 -20.88
CA THR A 97 -8.19 -2.04 -21.86
C THR A 97 -8.75 -1.66 -23.23
N ARG A 98 -8.23 -2.30 -24.27
CA ARG A 98 -8.77 -2.16 -25.63
C ARG A 98 -10.27 -2.48 -25.68
N ASP A 99 -10.70 -3.55 -25.02
CA ASP A 99 -12.09 -3.99 -25.05
C ASP A 99 -13.01 -2.98 -24.36
N GLU A 100 -12.59 -2.38 -23.24
CA GLU A 100 -13.32 -1.29 -22.58
C GLU A 100 -13.42 -0.04 -23.46
N ILE A 101 -12.35 0.31 -24.19
CA ILE A 101 -12.37 1.42 -25.16
C ILE A 101 -13.36 1.10 -26.30
N MET A 102 -13.32 -0.12 -26.83
CA MET A 102 -14.20 -0.55 -27.92
C MET A 102 -15.67 -0.60 -27.50
N GLN A 103 -15.98 -0.97 -26.26
CA GLN A 103 -17.35 -0.91 -25.72
C GLN A 103 -17.83 0.53 -25.54
N GLN A 104 -16.96 1.45 -25.10
CA GLN A 104 -17.31 2.87 -24.96
C GLN A 104 -17.61 3.54 -26.31
N GLN A 105 -16.93 3.13 -27.39
CA GLN A 105 -17.16 3.65 -28.75
C GLN A 105 -18.42 3.11 -29.44
N ARG A 106 -19.01 2.03 -28.90
CA ARG A 106 -20.24 1.42 -29.42
C ARG A 106 -21.52 2.01 -28.82
N LYS A 107 -21.39 2.92 -27.85
CA LYS A 107 -22.48 3.75 -27.31
C LYS A 107 -22.46 5.12 -27.98
#